data_AF-G7JXV8-F1
#
_entry.id   AF-G7JXV8-F1
#
_cell.length_a   1.000
_cell.length_b   1.000
_cell.length_c   1.000
_cell.angle_alpha   90.00
_cell.angle_beta   90.00
_cell.angle_gamma   90.00
#
_symmetry.space_group_name_H-M   'P 1'
#
loop_
_entity.id
_entity.type
_entity.pdbx_description
1 polymer ?
#
loop_
_entity_poly.entity_id
_entity_poly.type
_entity_poly.pdbx_seq_one_letter_code
_entity_poly.pdbx_strand_id
1 'polypeptide(L)'
;MRMQLSYLVYLFLNSKVFSAHLGQLSIIFLWLSGIYFYGACFSNYEAWLNDPTHIQLSVQMVWPIVGQEILNGDVGGNNMVPIP
;
A
#
# COMPACT_ATOMS: atom_id res chain seq x y z
N MET A 1 22.45 29.67 -34.98
CA MET A 1 22.03 30.03 -33.61
C MET A 1 20.79 29.27 -33.12
N ARG A 2 19.79 28.96 -33.95
CA ARG A 2 18.54 28.26 -33.55
C ARG A 2 18.72 26.81 -33.06
N MET A 3 19.69 26.04 -33.58
CA MET A 3 19.92 24.64 -33.17
C MET A 3 20.42 24.49 -31.72
N GLN A 4 21.28 25.39 -31.25
CA GLN A 4 21.85 25.33 -29.89
C GLN A 4 20.75 25.56 -28.83
N LEU A 5 19.80 26.44 -29.12
CA LEU A 5 18.66 26.71 -28.25
C LEU A 5 17.70 25.50 -28.16
N SER A 6 17.44 24.84 -29.29
CA SER A 6 16.58 23.64 -29.31
C SER A 6 17.16 22.48 -28.49
N TYR A 7 18.48 22.30 -28.49
CA TYR A 7 19.15 21.22 -27.74
C TYR A 7 19.08 21.44 -26.22
N LEU A 8 19.26 22.69 -25.77
CA LEU A 8 19.13 23.07 -24.37
C LEU A 8 17.69 22.88 -23.85
N VAL A 9 16.69 23.26 -24.66
CA VAL A 9 15.28 23.05 -24.33
C VAL A 9 14.97 21.55 -24.23
N TYR A 10 15.49 20.73 -25.14
CA TYR A 10 15.32 19.27 -25.10
C TYR A 10 15.90 18.64 -23.84
N LEU A 11 17.11 19.05 -23.44
CA LEU A 11 17.78 18.54 -22.24
C LEU A 11 17.03 18.91 -20.97
N PHE A 12 16.59 20.17 -20.84
CA PHE A 12 15.79 20.62 -19.69
C PHE A 12 14.45 19.87 -19.58
N LEU A 13 13.76 19.64 -20.71
CA LEU A 13 12.52 18.89 -20.72
C LEU A 13 12.75 17.42 -20.31
N ASN A 14 13.83 16.80 -20.81
CA ASN A 14 14.19 15.43 -20.45
C ASN A 14 14.45 15.26 -18.95
N SER A 15 15.18 16.18 -18.32
CA SER A 15 15.43 16.13 -16.87
C SER A 15 14.15 16.23 -16.05
N LYS A 16 13.19 17.07 -16.47
CA LYS A 16 11.87 17.17 -15.81
C LYS A 16 11.09 15.87 -15.92
N VAL A 17 11.04 15.29 -17.11
CA VAL A 17 10.34 14.02 -17.36
C VAL A 17 10.99 12.90 -16.55
N PHE A 18 12.31 12.76 -16.59
CA PHE A 18 13.04 11.75 -15.82
C PHE A 18 12.80 11.89 -14.31
N SER A 19 12.87 13.10 -13.76
CA SER A 19 12.59 13.35 -12.34
C SER A 19 11.14 13.03 -11.96
N ALA A 20 10.17 13.29 -12.84
CA ALA A 20 8.77 12.92 -12.60
C ALA A 20 8.57 11.39 -12.53
N HIS A 21 9.27 10.63 -13.39
CA HIS A 21 9.20 9.16 -13.37
C HIS A 21 9.79 8.60 -12.07
N LEU A 22 10.91 9.16 -11.59
CA LEU A 22 11.46 8.79 -10.28
C LEU A 22 10.52 9.16 -9.13
N GLY A 23 9.83 10.30 -9.22
CA GLY A 23 8.79 10.69 -8.26
C GLY A 23 7.61 9.72 -8.25
N GLN A 24 7.17 9.24 -9.41
CA GLN A 24 6.12 8.23 -9.48
C GLN A 24 6.60 6.90 -8.86
N LEU A 25 7.81 6.46 -9.18
CA LEU A 25 8.38 5.24 -8.60
C LEU A 25 8.50 5.33 -7.08
N SER A 26 8.90 6.48 -6.53
CA SER A 26 9.01 6.65 -5.07
C SER A 26 7.65 6.54 -4.38
N ILE A 27 6.59 7.10 -4.97
CA ILE A 27 5.21 6.96 -4.46
C ILE A 27 4.76 5.50 -4.52
N ILE A 28 5.04 4.79 -5.61
CA ILE A 28 4.72 3.36 -5.73
C ILE A 28 5.44 2.55 -4.64
N PHE A 29 6.75 2.78 -4.43
CA PHE A 29 7.50 2.06 -3.40
C PHE A 29 7.05 2.40 -1.98
N LEU A 30 6.69 3.67 -1.72
CA LEU A 30 6.13 4.07 -0.44
C LEU A 30 4.78 3.41 -0.18
N TRP A 31 3.93 3.31 -1.21
CA TRP A 31 2.64 2.64 -1.08
C TRP A 31 2.82 1.14 -0.85
N LEU A 32 3.69 0.48 -1.64
CA LEU A 32 4.00 -0.94 -1.46
C LEU A 32 4.58 -1.22 -0.08
N SER A 33 5.53 -0.43 0.40
CA SER A 33 6.10 -0.60 1.73
C SER A 33 5.03 -0.44 2.82
N GLY A 34 4.08 0.50 2.64
CA GLY A 34 2.90 0.62 3.48
C GLY A 34 2.07 -0.67 3.51
N ILE A 35 1.72 -1.24 2.36
CA ILE A 35 0.96 -2.50 2.29
C ILE A 35 1.69 -3.64 3.00
N TYR A 36 3.01 -3.78 2.81
CA TYR A 36 3.81 -4.80 3.51
C TYR A 36 3.84 -4.58 5.03
N PHE A 37 4.02 -3.34 5.49
CA PHE A 37 4.02 -3.02 6.91
C PHE A 37 2.66 -3.29 7.55
N TYR A 38 1.58 -2.86 6.91
CA TYR A 38 0.22 -3.15 7.38
C TYR A 38 -0.06 -4.65 7.43
N GLY A 39 0.36 -5.40 6.40
CA GLY A 39 0.29 -6.85 6.39
C GLY A 39 1.06 -7.49 7.55
N ALA A 40 2.26 -7.04 7.87
CA ALA A 40 3.06 -7.63 8.95
C ALA A 40 2.53 -7.32 10.35
N CYS A 41 1.98 -6.11 10.57
CA CYS A 41 1.61 -5.66 11.92
C CYS A 41 0.13 -5.88 12.28
N PHE A 42 -0.78 -5.85 11.30
CA PHE A 42 -2.23 -5.80 11.56
C PHE A 42 -3.03 -6.91 10.87
N SER A 43 -2.38 -7.82 10.14
CA SER A 43 -3.07 -8.93 9.48
C SER A 43 -3.05 -10.22 10.29
N ASN A 44 -3.92 -11.14 9.90
CA ASN A 44 -3.91 -12.53 10.36
C ASN A 44 -3.20 -13.48 9.39
N TYR A 45 -2.23 -12.98 8.59
CA TYR A 45 -1.61 -13.73 7.50
C TYR A 45 -0.97 -15.06 7.95
N GLU A 46 -0.33 -15.11 9.11
CA GLU A 46 0.23 -16.37 9.65
C GLU A 46 -0.86 -17.38 10.02
N ALA A 47 -1.96 -16.94 10.61
CA ALA A 47 -3.10 -17.80 10.94
C ALA A 47 -3.76 -18.32 9.66
N TRP A 48 -3.96 -17.44 8.67
CA TRP A 48 -4.47 -17.80 7.35
C TRP A 48 -3.57 -18.83 6.63
N LEU A 49 -2.25 -18.67 6.71
CA LEU A 49 -1.29 -19.63 6.14
C LEU A 49 -1.43 -21.04 6.74
N ASN A 50 -1.84 -21.15 8.00
CA ASN A 50 -2.00 -22.42 8.69
C ASN A 50 -3.30 -23.15 8.31
N ASP A 51 -4.39 -22.40 8.05
CA ASP A 51 -5.68 -22.96 7.61
C ASP A 51 -6.40 -22.00 6.65
N PRO A 52 -6.01 -21.97 5.36
CA PRO A 52 -6.55 -21.02 4.38
C PRO A 52 -7.98 -21.35 3.95
N THR A 53 -8.50 -22.52 4.35
CA THR A 53 -9.85 -22.99 4.00
C THR A 53 -10.91 -22.56 5.00
N HIS A 54 -10.53 -22.40 6.27
CA HIS A 54 -11.46 -22.04 7.34
C HIS A 54 -11.20 -20.66 7.95
N ILE A 55 -10.00 -20.09 7.77
CA ILE A 55 -9.67 -18.74 8.23
C ILE A 55 -9.77 -17.79 7.04
N GLN A 56 -10.50 -16.69 7.20
CA GLN A 56 -10.58 -15.64 6.19
C GLN A 56 -9.40 -14.68 6.34
N LEU A 57 -8.74 -14.36 5.22
CA LEU A 57 -7.66 -13.38 5.21
C LEU A 57 -8.19 -11.98 5.53
N SER A 58 -7.55 -11.29 6.46
CA SER A 58 -7.93 -9.94 6.86
C SER A 58 -6.71 -9.12 7.31
N VAL A 59 -6.68 -7.82 6.95
CA VAL A 59 -5.44 -6.98 6.99
C VAL A 59 -5.64 -5.62 7.67
N GLN A 60 -6.89 -5.21 7.90
CA GLN A 60 -7.23 -3.90 8.46
C GLN A 60 -7.88 -4.11 9.81
N MET A 61 -7.62 -3.29 10.84
CA MET A 61 -8.33 -3.26 12.14
C MET A 61 -9.06 -1.92 12.33
N VAL A 62 -10.34 -1.92 12.72
CA VAL A 62 -11.05 -0.68 13.10
C VAL A 62 -10.91 -0.46 14.60
N TRP A 63 -10.56 0.76 14.99
CA TRP A 63 -10.34 1.10 16.40
C TRP A 63 -11.65 1.41 17.14
N PRO A 64 -11.80 0.99 18.41
CA PRO A 64 -13.02 1.19 19.19
C PRO A 64 -13.08 2.62 19.76
N ILE A 65 -13.47 3.59 18.94
CA ILE A 65 -13.58 5.00 19.36
C ILE A 65 -15.03 5.37 19.70
N VAL A 66 -15.98 4.99 18.84
CA VAL A 66 -17.40 5.41 18.93
C VAL A 66 -18.41 4.29 18.67
N GLY A 67 -18.01 3.01 18.80
CA GLY A 67 -18.89 1.86 18.47
C GLY A 67 -18.68 1.26 17.07
N GLN A 68 -17.69 1.76 16.33
CA GLN A 68 -17.34 1.28 14.98
C GLN A 68 -16.59 -0.07 14.99
N GLU A 69 -16.20 -0.57 16.17
CA GLU A 69 -15.60 -1.90 16.34
C GLU A 69 -16.54 -3.05 15.96
N ILE A 70 -17.84 -2.78 15.78
CA ILE A 70 -18.79 -3.72 15.17
C ILE A 70 -18.36 -4.16 13.76
N LEU A 71 -17.53 -3.36 13.09
CA LEU A 71 -16.94 -3.72 11.81
C LEU A 71 -15.88 -4.83 11.96
N ASN A 72 -15.31 -5.05 13.14
CA ASN A 72 -14.33 -6.11 13.42
C ASN A 72 -15.04 -7.45 13.68
N GLY A 73 -15.27 -8.22 12.63
CA GLY A 73 -15.91 -9.54 12.72
C GLY A 73 -14.93 -10.66 13.11
N ASP A 74 -15.48 -11.82 13.46
CA ASP A 74 -14.69 -13.04 13.60
C ASP A 74 -14.35 -13.59 12.20
N VAL A 75 -13.06 -13.66 11.90
CA VAL A 75 -12.53 -14.19 10.63
C VAL A 75 -11.89 -15.58 10.80
N GLY A 76 -12.08 -16.22 11.95
CA GLY A 76 -11.50 -17.52 12.28
C GLY A 76 -10.14 -17.42 12.97
N GLY A 77 -9.74 -18.48 13.68
CA GLY A 77 -8.45 -18.56 14.37
C GLY A 77 -8.33 -17.69 15.63
N ASN A 78 -9.46 -17.28 16.24
CA ASN A 78 -9.55 -16.32 17.35
C ASN A 78 -9.03 -14.90 17.02
N ASN A 79 -8.94 -14.56 15.73
CA ASN A 79 -8.54 -13.23 15.29
C ASN A 79 -9.78 -12.42 14.93
N MET A 80 -10.00 -11.31 15.65
CA MET A 80 -11.06 -10.34 15.34
C MET A 80 -10.48 -9.24 14.46
N VAL A 81 -10.93 -9.20 13.21
CA VAL A 81 -10.43 -8.26 12.20
C VAL A 81 -11.62 -7.81 11.34
N PRO A 82 -11.68 -6.54 10.91
CA PRO A 82 -12.64 -5.99 9.98
C PRO A 82 -13.12 -6.95 8.92
N ILE A 83 -14.41 -7.24 8.96
CA ILE A 83 -15.09 -7.95 7.88
C ILE A 83 -15.42 -6.91 6.79
N PRO A 84 -15.01 -7.13 5.53
CA PRO A 84 -15.39 -6.27 4.42
C PRO A 84 -16.88 -6.37 4.08
#